data_AF-A0A7W0Z4G3-F1
#
_entry.id   AF-A0A7W0Z4G3-F1
#
_cell.length_a   1.000
_cell.length_b   1.000
_cell.length_c   1.000
_cell.angle_alpha   90.00
_cell.angle_beta   90.00
_cell.angle_gamma   90.00
#
_symmetry.space_group_name_H-M   'P 1'
#
loop_
_entity.id
_entity.type
_entity.pdbx_description
1 polymer ?
#
loop_
_entity_poly.entity_id
_entity_poly.type
_entity_poly.pdbx_seq_one_letter_code
_entity_poly.pdbx_strand_id
1 'polypeptide(L)'
;MRNQDRTYVAEVGVDNARRLAVDSRTAMLAREYRPIDLGDGRIALSALALGASRELGEEEDGAITDDAEGLRIWVGDDGYELLVTELDT
;
A
#
# COMPACT_ATOMS: atom_id res chain seq x y z
N MET A 1 5.14 20.44 -7.28
CA MET A 1 5.53 19.01 -7.30
C MET A 1 4.38 18.20 -7.85
N ARG A 2 4.59 17.42 -8.93
CA ARG A 2 3.59 16.42 -9.32
C ARG A 2 3.68 15.30 -8.28
N ASN A 3 2.57 14.93 -7.66
CA ASN A 3 2.51 13.94 -6.59
C ASN A 3 2.78 12.50 -7.09
N GLN A 4 3.42 12.31 -8.25
CA GLN A 4 3.51 11.03 -8.96
C GLN A 4 4.81 10.27 -8.72
N ASP A 5 5.84 10.90 -8.12
CA ASP A 5 7.16 10.26 -7.92
C ASP A 5 7.33 9.64 -6.52
N ARG A 6 6.30 9.71 -5.67
CA ARG A 6 6.34 9.13 -4.32
C ARG A 6 5.93 7.66 -4.35
N THR A 7 6.80 6.82 -3.79
CA THR A 7 6.51 5.42 -3.51
C THR A 7 6.42 5.23 -2.00
N TYR A 8 5.42 4.50 -1.54
CA TYR A 8 5.20 4.18 -0.14
C TYR A 8 5.43 2.69 0.05
N VAL A 9 6.27 2.31 1.01
CA VAL A 9 6.68 0.92 1.23
C VAL A 9 6.36 0.50 2.65
N ALA A 10 5.79 -0.70 2.79
CA ALA A 10 5.55 -1.35 4.08
C ALA A 10 6.15 -2.77 4.11
N GLU A 11 6.64 -3.17 5.28
CA GLU A 11 7.02 -4.56 5.58
C GLU A 11 5.82 -5.27 6.22
N VAL A 12 5.16 -6.13 5.45
CA VAL A 12 3.90 -6.81 5.83
C VAL A 12 4.06 -8.32 6.00
N GLY A 13 5.21 -8.87 5.61
CA GLY A 13 5.44 -10.32 5.54
C GLY A 13 5.08 -10.90 4.16
N VAL A 14 5.73 -12.01 3.79
CA VAL A 14 5.71 -12.57 2.42
C VAL A 14 4.29 -12.89 1.94
N ASP A 15 3.50 -13.55 2.79
CA ASP A 15 2.14 -13.95 2.42
C ASP A 15 1.21 -12.74 2.24
N ASN A 16 1.33 -11.75 3.12
CA ASN A 16 0.53 -10.53 3.06
C ASN A 16 0.92 -9.66 1.85
N ALA A 17 2.21 -9.51 1.56
CA ALA A 17 2.67 -8.75 0.38
C ALA A 17 2.12 -9.36 -0.91
N ARG A 18 2.19 -10.69 -1.04
CA ARG A 18 1.62 -11.42 -2.17
C ARG A 18 0.11 -11.24 -2.26
N ARG A 19 -0.61 -11.42 -1.14
CA ARG A 19 -2.07 -11.29 -1.09
C ARG A 19 -2.52 -9.87 -1.47
N LEU A 20 -1.85 -8.85 -0.93
CA LEU A 20 -2.14 -7.45 -1.25
C LEU A 20 -1.91 -7.13 -2.73
N ALA A 21 -0.90 -7.71 -3.37
CA ALA A 21 -0.60 -7.47 -4.78
C ALA A 21 -1.47 -8.25 -5.77
N VAL A 22 -2.14 -9.32 -5.32
CA VAL A 22 -2.86 -10.26 -6.20
C VAL A 22 -4.35 -10.34 -5.91
N ASP A 23 -4.75 -10.34 -4.64
CA ASP A 23 -6.10 -10.69 -4.20
C ASP A 23 -6.87 -9.54 -3.52
N SER A 24 -6.21 -8.42 -3.21
CA SER A 24 -6.88 -7.24 -2.64
C SER A 24 -7.81 -6.55 -3.66
N ARG A 25 -8.78 -5.76 -3.17
CA ARG A 25 -9.64 -4.94 -4.04
C ARG A 25 -8.83 -3.99 -4.91
N THR A 26 -7.73 -3.44 -4.39
CA THR A 26 -6.86 -2.52 -5.14
C THR A 26 -5.99 -3.24 -6.17
N ALA A 27 -5.65 -4.52 -5.96
CA ALA A 27 -5.00 -5.36 -6.97
C ALA A 27 -5.88 -5.59 -8.22
N MET A 28 -7.21 -5.51 -8.08
CA MET A 28 -8.16 -5.67 -9.18
C MET A 28 -8.31 -4.42 -10.07
N LEU A 29 -7.78 -3.26 -9.66
CA LEU A 29 -7.91 -1.99 -10.39
C LEU A 29 -7.03 -1.93 -11.64
N ALA A 30 -7.01 -0.80 -12.35
CA ALA A 30 -6.02 -0.57 -13.41
C ALA A 30 -4.59 -0.53 -12.83
N ARG A 31 -3.60 -0.90 -13.64
CA ARG A 31 -2.23 -1.20 -13.19
C ARG A 31 -1.60 -0.07 -12.36
N GLU A 32 -1.83 1.19 -12.70
CA GLU A 32 -1.30 2.34 -11.97
C GLU A 32 -1.83 2.51 -10.52
N TYR A 33 -2.95 1.85 -10.19
CA TYR A 33 -3.59 1.86 -8.87
C TYR A 33 -3.30 0.59 -8.06
N ARG A 34 -2.53 -0.37 -8.60
CA ARG A 34 -2.28 -1.64 -7.92
C ARG A 34 -1.10 -1.54 -6.95
N PRO A 35 -1.19 -2.22 -5.80
CA PRO A 35 -0.02 -2.52 -4.98
C PRO A 35 0.97 -3.41 -5.75
N ILE A 36 2.26 -3.27 -5.47
CA ILE A 36 3.35 -4.06 -6.10
C ILE A 36 4.09 -4.82 -5.00
N ASP A 37 4.10 -6.15 -5.09
CA ASP A 37 4.96 -6.99 -4.27
C ASP A 37 6.43 -6.80 -4.69
N LEU A 38 7.26 -6.31 -3.76
CA LEU A 38 8.69 -6.10 -3.97
C LEU A 38 9.53 -7.33 -3.59
N GLY A 39 8.91 -8.39 -3.06
CA GLY A 39 9.58 -9.53 -2.45
C GLY A 39 10.01 -9.28 -1.01
N ASP A 40 10.45 -10.36 -0.34
CA ASP A 40 10.90 -10.36 1.05
C ASP A 40 9.88 -9.78 2.05
N GLY A 41 8.58 -9.88 1.73
CA GLY A 41 7.50 -9.38 2.56
C GLY A 41 7.28 -7.87 2.49
N ARG A 42 7.77 -7.21 1.45
CA ARG A 42 7.57 -5.77 1.22
C ARG A 42 6.53 -5.51 0.14
N ILE A 43 5.66 -4.55 0.41
CA ILE A 43 4.67 -4.05 -0.55
C ILE A 43 4.93 -2.58 -0.87
N ALA A 44 4.79 -2.19 -2.13
CA ALA A 44 4.88 -0.81 -2.58
C ALA A 44 3.54 -0.29 -3.12
N LEU A 45 3.25 0.96 -2.79
CA LEU A 45 2.13 1.72 -3.33
C LEU A 45 2.69 2.97 -4.03
N SER A 46 2.24 3.20 -5.27
CA SER A 46 2.36 4.54 -5.87
C SER A 46 1.43 5.51 -5.14
N ALA A 47 1.61 6.81 -5.33
CA ALA A 47 0.64 7.80 -4.80
C ALA A 47 -0.80 7.57 -5.30
N LEU A 48 -0.98 7.03 -6.50
CA LEU A 48 -2.31 6.67 -7.04
C LEU A 48 -2.87 5.44 -6.35
N ALA A 49 -2.05 4.40 -6.15
CA ALA A 49 -2.45 3.19 -5.44
C ALA A 49 -2.78 3.50 -3.97
N LEU A 50 -2.01 4.38 -3.32
CA LEU A 50 -2.31 4.87 -1.98
C LEU A 50 -3.67 5.57 -1.93
N GLY A 51 -3.93 6.48 -2.88
CA GLY A 51 -5.21 7.17 -2.98
C GLY A 51 -6.39 6.20 -3.17
N ALA A 52 -6.25 5.22 -4.06
CA ALA A 52 -7.29 4.20 -4.25
C ALA A 52 -7.51 3.34 -2.99
N SER A 53 -6.44 3.03 -2.27
CA SER A 53 -6.48 2.21 -1.05
C SER A 53 -7.13 2.94 0.14
N ARG A 54 -7.06 4.28 0.17
CA ARG A 54 -7.76 5.12 1.17
C ARG A 54 -9.28 5.13 1.04
N GLU A 55 -9.79 4.81 -0.15
CA GLU A 55 -11.23 4.72 -0.40
C GLU A 55 -11.81 3.36 0.00
N LEU A 56 -10.96 2.40 0.44
CA LEU A 56 -11.42 1.13 0.99
C LEU A 56 -11.98 1.31 2.41
N GLY A 57 -12.93 0.45 2.78
CA GLY A 57 -13.37 0.35 4.17
C GLY A 57 -12.31 -0.34 5.03
N GLU A 58 -12.24 0.00 6.32
CA GLU A 58 -11.27 -0.54 7.29
C GLU A 58 -11.31 -2.07 7.43
N GLU A 59 -12.42 -2.70 7.05
CA GLU A 59 -12.60 -4.16 7.04
C GLU A 59 -11.88 -4.88 5.88
N GLU A 60 -11.33 -4.13 4.92
CA GLU A 60 -10.71 -4.68 3.72
C GLU A 60 -9.18 -4.67 3.80
N ASP A 61 -8.56 -5.79 3.39
CA ASP A 61 -7.10 -5.84 3.25
C ASP A 61 -6.60 -4.80 2.24
N GLY A 62 -5.63 -4.03 2.69
CA GLY A 62 -5.07 -2.92 1.94
C GLY A 62 -5.67 -1.56 2.31
N ALA A 63 -6.64 -1.49 3.23
CA ALA A 63 -7.15 -0.22 3.74
C ALA A 63 -6.01 0.64 4.33
N ILE A 64 -6.15 1.96 4.18
CA ILE A 64 -5.14 2.93 4.61
C ILE A 64 -5.72 3.84 5.68
N THR A 65 -5.02 3.97 6.81
CA THR A 65 -5.23 5.06 7.77
C THR A 65 -4.06 6.03 7.73
N ASP A 66 -4.40 7.31 7.87
CA ASP A 66 -3.45 8.44 7.97
C ASP A 66 -3.85 9.23 9.22
N ASP A 67 -3.16 8.95 10.33
CA ASP A 67 -3.44 9.52 11.64
C ASP A 67 -2.18 10.16 12.25
N ALA A 68 -2.26 10.56 13.53
CA ALA A 68 -1.14 11.21 14.21
C ALA A 68 0.10 10.30 14.39
N GLU A 69 -0.07 8.99 14.30
CA GLU A 69 1.01 8.01 14.33
C GLU A 69 1.61 7.74 12.94
N GLY A 70 1.03 8.31 11.89
CA GLY A 70 1.50 8.22 10.52
C GLY A 70 0.59 7.42 9.61
N LEU A 71 1.17 6.98 8.49
CA LEU A 71 0.47 6.25 7.44
C LEU A 71 0.60 4.74 7.67
N ARG A 72 -0.51 4.01 7.68
CA ARG A 72 -0.52 2.54 7.83
C ARG A 72 -1.34 1.85 6.76
N ILE A 73 -0.96 0.63 6.41
CA ILE A 73 -1.74 -0.32 5.62
C ILE A 73 -2.22 -1.46 6.52
N TRP A 74 -3.50 -1.83 6.41
CA TRP A 74 -4.12 -2.88 7.22
C TRP A 74 -4.21 -4.20 6.45
N VAL A 75 -3.92 -5.30 7.13
CA VAL A 75 -4.15 -6.67 6.65
C VAL A 75 -4.77 -7.47 7.80
N GLY A 76 -6.03 -7.87 7.63
CA GLY A 76 -6.86 -8.32 8.75
C GLY A 76 -6.91 -7.25 9.84
N ASP A 77 -6.55 -7.64 11.07
CA ASP A 77 -6.51 -6.75 12.23
C ASP A 77 -5.13 -6.10 12.47
N ASP A 78 -4.14 -6.41 11.62
CA ASP A 78 -2.75 -5.95 11.78
C ASP A 78 -2.48 -4.72 10.91
N GLY A 79 -1.96 -3.65 11.53
CA GLY A 79 -1.55 -2.42 10.87
C GLY A 79 -0.02 -2.33 10.69
N TYR A 80 0.42 -2.03 9.47
CA TYR A 80 1.84 -1.95 9.10
C TYR A 80 2.18 -0.54 8.63
N GLU A 81 3.31 0.00 9.09
CA GLU A 81 3.75 1.35 8.76
C GLU A 81 4.14 1.48 7.27
N LEU A 82 3.67 2.55 6.62
CA LEU A 82 4.05 2.94 5.28
C LEU A 82 5.07 4.06 5.31
N LEU A 83 6.28 3.76 4.89
CA LEU A 83 7.37 4.71 4.78
C LEU A 83 7.41 5.30 3.38
N VAL A 84 7.54 6.63 3.29
CA VAL A 84 7.76 7.31 2.00
C VAL A 84 9.20 7.09 1.57
N THR A 85 9.38 6.54 0.37
CA THR A 85 10.66 6.47 -0.31
C THR A 85 10.64 7.51 -1.43
N GLU A 86 11.47 8.54 -1.31
CA GLU A 86 11.75 9.44 -2.43
C GLU A 86 12.76 8.72 -3.33
N LEU A 87 12.35 8.34 -4.53
CA LEU A 87 13.30 7.92 -5.55
C LEU A 87 13.93 9.20 -6.10
N ASP A 88 15.12 9.56 -5.59
CA ASP A 88 15.97 10.59 -6.20
C ASP A 88 16.25 10.18 -7.67
N THR A 89 15.49 10.74 -8.60
CA THR A 89 15.73 10.62 -10.05
C THR A 89 16.63 11.75 -10.52
#